data_AF-A0A9X9MIJ7-F1
#
_entry.id   AF-A0A9X9MIJ7-F1
#
_cell.length_a   1.000
_cell.length_b   1.000
_cell.length_c   1.000
_cell.angle_alpha   90.00
_cell.angle_beta   90.00
_cell.angle_gamma   90.00
#
_symmetry.space_group_name_H-M   'P 1'
#
loop_
_entity.id
_entity.type
_entity.pdbx_description
1 polymer ?
#
loop_
_entity_poly.entity_id
_entity_poly.type
_entity_poly.pdbx_seq_one_letter_code
_entity_poly.pdbx_strand_id
1 'polypeptide(L)'
;MSTTINPTHNTPLRAPSVPLNNNHNEPSYTSNHHHHHDINSVQPGPAGVSKKGKQKRMTDPNEASNLIAAKISQLESDAAGDKEQEAEIEREVKKQTRELNNATAKMDPLQKMETIHRRYTELLSQMKRLERENQKNKKRADMLQKERDHGRSDLSKTTTIKEKLEKLCRELQKDNNRLKAENKTLQDAEKDNHMAWDNKFKQVLWQLEGIQEAKDNPQAQVVQVEVDELFRQRFKSLIEQYELRELHFHSLLRTKELEVQVSMGRYDREKKLAEAEVARSRALNSQVLTFSKTESELRSQLNIYVEKFKQVEDTLNNSNDLFLTFRKEMEEMSKKTKRLEKENTNLTRKHDLTNQNILKMAEERTKINEDLQTLRKKNEKLTSIINQMQKQGRGVPGGMANMAVENTEADYIDGDLVGNESDYEYEIEEDEEEEDDEGSEGDEGSEGEYNEDTEEEIHFDEPRPFGPMPPPSLPIPGAPTSNGIKH
;
A
#
# COMPACT_ATOMS: atom_id res chain seq x y z
N MET A 1 107.63 16.35 -28.13
CA MET A 1 107.15 15.52 -27.01
C MET A 1 105.66 15.80 -26.86
N SER A 2 104.84 15.27 -27.79
CA SER A 2 104.12 13.98 -27.68
C SER A 2 102.86 14.14 -26.82
N THR A 3 101.73 14.54 -27.45
CA THR A 3 100.61 13.70 -27.99
C THR A 3 99.58 13.39 -26.88
N THR A 4 98.26 13.48 -27.04
CA THR A 4 97.39 13.12 -28.19
C THR A 4 95.96 13.67 -27.89
N ILE A 5 95.35 14.51 -28.73
CA ILE A 5 94.26 14.27 -29.72
C ILE A 5 92.82 14.10 -29.17
N ASN A 6 91.94 14.92 -29.78
CA ASN A 6 90.49 15.12 -29.68
C ASN A 6 89.69 13.97 -30.35
N PRO A 7 88.34 13.89 -30.29
CA PRO A 7 87.58 14.57 -31.35
C PRO A 7 86.15 15.08 -31.03
N THR A 8 85.78 16.00 -31.90
CA THR A 8 84.53 16.70 -32.26
C THR A 8 83.25 15.88 -32.47
N HIS A 9 82.05 16.45 -32.21
CA HIS A 9 81.12 16.95 -33.27
C HIS A 9 79.80 17.60 -32.78
N ASN A 10 79.48 18.73 -33.44
CA ASN A 10 78.19 19.26 -33.95
C ASN A 10 76.88 19.35 -33.12
N THR A 11 76.41 20.60 -33.01
CA THR A 11 75.01 21.09 -32.99
C THR A 11 74.31 20.83 -34.35
N PRO A 12 72.94 20.80 -34.49
CA PRO A 12 72.10 22.01 -34.42
C PRO A 12 70.58 21.88 -34.05
N LEU A 13 70.04 23.02 -33.61
CA LEU A 13 68.75 23.69 -33.94
C LEU A 13 67.35 23.03 -33.76
N ARG A 14 66.53 23.88 -33.11
CA ARG A 14 65.07 23.98 -32.90
C ARG A 14 64.19 23.93 -34.18
N ALA A 15 63.04 23.25 -34.09
CA ALA A 15 61.74 23.69 -34.66
C ALA A 15 60.53 22.95 -34.01
N PRO A 16 59.31 23.53 -34.01
CA PRO A 16 58.16 23.13 -33.19
C PRO A 16 57.02 22.44 -33.97
N SER A 17 56.18 21.63 -33.30
CA SER A 17 54.85 21.24 -33.82
C SER A 17 53.93 20.61 -32.74
N VAL A 18 52.65 20.95 -32.85
CA VAL A 18 51.52 20.77 -31.92
C VAL A 18 50.82 19.38 -32.10
N PRO A 19 49.64 19.10 -31.52
CA PRO A 19 49.40 18.20 -30.38
C PRO A 19 48.88 16.80 -30.76
N LEU A 20 48.92 15.85 -29.82
CA LEU A 20 48.11 14.64 -29.91
C LEU A 20 47.29 14.43 -28.63
N ASN A 21 45.99 14.48 -28.86
CA ASN A 21 44.88 14.03 -28.04
C ASN A 21 45.07 12.55 -27.69
N ASN A 22 45.05 12.18 -26.40
CA ASN A 22 44.66 10.82 -26.04
C ASN A 22 43.97 10.78 -24.67
N ASN A 23 42.73 10.28 -24.72
CA ASN A 23 41.85 9.93 -23.63
C ASN A 23 42.46 8.77 -22.81
N HIS A 24 42.53 8.91 -21.49
CA HIS A 24 42.43 7.78 -20.57
C HIS A 24 41.70 8.20 -19.28
N ASN A 25 40.56 7.56 -19.06
CA ASN A 25 39.82 7.50 -17.80
C ASN A 25 40.56 6.58 -16.81
N GLU A 26 40.69 7.01 -15.55
CA GLU A 26 40.29 6.26 -14.34
C GLU A 26 40.47 7.16 -13.08
N PRO A 27 39.66 7.01 -12.03
CA PRO A 27 39.33 8.09 -11.10
C PRO A 27 40.13 8.03 -9.80
N SER A 28 40.64 9.18 -9.36
CA SER A 28 41.18 9.35 -8.01
C SER A 28 40.24 10.21 -7.18
N TYR A 29 39.67 9.61 -6.14
CA TYR A 29 38.96 10.28 -5.05
C TYR A 29 39.83 11.38 -4.43
N THR A 30 39.37 12.64 -4.45
CA THR A 30 39.60 13.57 -3.33
C THR A 30 38.40 14.50 -3.16
N SER A 31 37.85 14.44 -1.96
CA SER A 31 36.80 15.30 -1.44
C SER A 31 37.38 16.68 -1.17
N ASN A 32 36.88 17.72 -1.83
CA ASN A 32 37.14 19.12 -1.46
C ASN A 32 35.81 19.88 -1.40
N HIS A 33 35.28 19.98 -0.18
CA HIS A 33 34.25 20.94 0.19
C HIS A 33 34.85 22.34 0.20
N HIS A 34 34.23 23.28 -0.52
CA HIS A 34 34.41 24.71 -0.29
C HIS A 34 33.05 25.37 -0.12
N HIS A 35 32.82 25.83 1.12
CA HIS A 35 31.74 26.70 1.55
C HIS A 35 31.98 28.12 1.03
N HIS A 36 30.94 28.72 0.45
CA HIS A 36 30.86 30.15 0.15
C HIS A 36 30.56 30.91 1.45
N HIS A 37 31.37 31.90 1.80
CA HIS A 37 31.02 32.92 2.80
C HIS A 37 31.08 34.30 2.15
N ASP A 38 29.92 34.95 2.06
CA ASP A 38 29.79 36.38 1.80
C ASP A 38 30.28 37.19 3.02
N ILE A 39 31.05 38.23 2.74
CA ILE A 39 31.55 39.22 3.71
C ILE A 39 30.73 40.48 3.50
N ASN A 40 30.04 40.95 4.55
CA ASN A 40 29.61 42.34 4.65
C ASN A 40 30.08 42.93 5.98
N SER A 41 30.72 44.09 5.89
CA SER A 41 31.49 44.77 6.93
C SER A 41 30.66 45.82 7.66
N VAL A 42 30.64 45.81 9.01
CA VAL A 42 30.43 47.01 9.85
C VAL A 42 31.17 46.84 11.19
N GLN A 43 31.87 47.89 11.63
CA GLN A 43 32.67 48.03 12.86
C GLN A 43 31.86 48.68 14.03
N PRO A 44 32.41 48.75 15.28
CA PRO A 44 31.64 48.49 16.51
C PRO A 44 31.39 49.70 17.46
N GLY A 45 30.51 49.50 18.45
CA GLY A 45 30.33 50.34 19.65
C GLY A 45 29.57 49.59 20.78
N PRO A 46 29.72 49.96 22.07
CA PRO A 46 29.91 48.97 23.14
C PRO A 46 28.73 48.73 24.12
N ALA A 47 28.80 47.55 24.76
CA ALA A 47 28.37 47.13 26.10
C ALA A 47 26.95 47.44 26.63
N GLY A 48 26.21 46.37 26.96
CA GLY A 48 25.02 46.42 27.81
C GLY A 48 24.39 45.04 28.05
N VAL A 49 24.52 44.53 29.27
CA VAL A 49 24.05 43.23 29.75
C VAL A 49 22.52 43.12 29.71
N SER A 50 21.96 42.02 29.19
CA SER A 50 20.70 41.45 29.71
C SER A 50 20.46 40.02 29.20
N LYS A 51 20.41 39.09 30.15
CA LYS A 51 19.90 37.73 29.99
C LYS A 51 18.46 37.76 29.48
N LYS A 52 18.16 37.09 28.36
CA LYS A 52 16.86 36.48 28.09
C LYS A 52 17.06 35.26 27.18
N GLY A 53 16.69 34.09 27.69
CA GLY A 53 16.77 32.83 26.97
C GLY A 53 15.95 32.86 25.68
N LYS A 54 16.50 32.30 24.60
CA LYS A 54 15.76 31.98 23.38
C LYS A 54 16.22 30.63 22.85
N GLN A 55 15.36 29.66 23.12
CA GLN A 55 14.91 28.57 22.26
C GLN A 55 15.82 28.16 21.09
N LYS A 56 16.34 26.95 21.27
CA LYS A 56 16.73 25.97 20.26
C LYS A 56 15.79 26.04 19.04
N ARG A 57 16.30 26.40 17.85
CA ARG A 57 15.61 26.10 16.58
C ARG A 57 15.62 24.58 16.38
N MET A 58 14.64 23.93 16.98
CA MET A 58 14.09 22.65 16.53
C MET A 58 13.43 22.93 15.18
N THR A 59 13.43 21.96 14.25
CA THR A 59 12.48 21.96 13.14
C THR A 59 11.11 22.31 13.73
N ASP A 60 10.51 23.38 13.20
CA ASP A 60 9.39 24.05 13.84
C ASP A 60 8.27 23.02 14.03
N PRO A 61 7.75 22.77 15.24
CA PRO A 61 6.60 21.90 15.46
C PRO A 61 5.43 22.27 14.53
N ASN A 62 5.39 23.55 14.15
CA ASN A 62 4.45 24.11 13.19
C ASN A 62 4.66 23.54 11.78
N GLU A 63 5.87 23.24 11.33
CA GLU A 63 6.16 22.71 9.98
C GLU A 63 5.77 21.23 9.85
N ALA A 64 6.03 20.42 10.88
CA ALA A 64 5.56 19.05 10.95
C ALA A 64 4.03 18.98 11.11
N SER A 65 3.46 19.86 11.94
CA SER A 65 2.01 20.03 12.08
C SER A 65 1.37 20.50 10.77
N ASN A 66 2.03 21.37 10.01
CA ASN A 66 1.55 21.85 8.72
C ASN A 66 1.60 20.75 7.64
N LEU A 67 2.61 19.88 7.66
CA LEU A 67 2.68 18.72 6.75
C LEU A 67 1.58 17.70 7.07
N ILE A 68 1.31 17.46 8.35
CA ILE A 68 0.22 16.58 8.79
C ILE A 68 -1.13 17.19 8.42
N ALA A 69 -1.34 18.48 8.69
CA ALA A 69 -2.56 19.21 8.32
C ALA A 69 -2.76 19.23 6.80
N ALA A 70 -1.71 19.44 6.01
CA ALA A 70 -1.77 19.37 4.56
C ALA A 70 -2.11 17.96 4.06
N LYS A 71 -1.59 16.91 4.71
CA LYS A 71 -1.91 15.53 4.35
C LYS A 71 -3.34 15.15 4.73
N ILE A 72 -3.82 15.59 5.89
CA ILE A 72 -5.21 15.42 6.32
C ILE A 72 -6.14 16.15 5.35
N SER A 73 -5.85 17.40 5.04
CA SER A 73 -6.66 18.21 4.11
C SER A 73 -6.68 17.61 2.70
N GLN A 74 -5.58 16.99 2.25
CA GLN A 74 -5.54 16.25 1.00
C GLN A 74 -6.39 14.97 1.05
N LEU A 75 -6.28 14.17 2.10
CA LEU A 75 -7.10 12.95 2.26
C LEU A 75 -8.59 13.27 2.41
N GLU A 76 -8.93 14.37 3.07
CA GLU A 76 -10.31 14.85 3.18
C GLU A 76 -10.85 15.34 1.82
N SER A 77 -10.02 16.03 1.03
CA SER A 77 -10.38 16.44 -0.33
C SER A 77 -10.56 15.23 -1.26
N ASP A 78 -9.69 14.22 -1.16
CA ASP A 78 -9.77 13.00 -1.94
C ASP A 78 -11.05 12.21 -1.57
N ALA A 79 -11.33 12.06 -0.27
CA ALA A 79 -12.54 11.40 0.22
C ALA A 79 -13.84 12.16 -0.14
N ALA A 80 -13.79 13.49 -0.18
CA ALA A 80 -14.90 14.32 -0.65
C ALA A 80 -15.13 14.13 -2.15
N GLY A 81 -14.06 14.05 -2.95
CA GLY A 81 -14.13 13.75 -4.38
C GLY A 81 -14.70 12.36 -4.67
N ASP A 82 -14.30 11.36 -3.89
CA ASP A 82 -14.82 9.99 -4.03
C ASP A 82 -16.32 9.93 -3.71
N LYS A 83 -16.78 10.59 -2.63
CA LYS A 83 -18.21 10.71 -2.30
C LYS A 83 -19.01 11.44 -3.38
N GLU A 84 -18.43 12.48 -3.98
CA GLU A 84 -19.07 13.21 -5.09
C GLU A 84 -19.21 12.32 -6.33
N GLN A 85 -18.18 11.54 -6.67
CA GLN A 85 -18.23 10.57 -7.77
C GLN A 85 -19.26 9.48 -7.53
N GLU A 86 -19.33 8.94 -6.32
CA GLU A 86 -20.31 7.91 -5.96
C GLU A 86 -21.74 8.45 -6.06
N ALA A 87 -21.98 9.67 -5.59
CA ALA A 87 -23.27 10.34 -5.72
C ALA A 87 -23.63 10.65 -7.19
N GLU A 88 -22.65 10.99 -8.04
CA GLU A 88 -22.84 11.19 -9.47
C GLU A 88 -23.27 9.88 -10.17
N ILE A 89 -22.60 8.77 -9.84
CA ILE A 89 -22.94 7.43 -10.36
C ILE A 89 -24.36 7.05 -9.95
N GLU A 90 -24.72 7.26 -8.68
CA GLU A 90 -26.07 6.94 -8.19
C GLU A 90 -27.15 7.77 -8.90
N ARG A 91 -26.90 9.06 -9.15
CA ARG A 91 -27.82 9.92 -9.91
C ARG A 91 -27.98 9.45 -11.36
N GLU A 92 -26.88 9.10 -12.04
CA GLU A 92 -26.94 8.64 -13.42
C GLU A 92 -27.61 7.26 -13.53
N VAL A 93 -27.36 6.34 -12.59
CA VAL A 93 -28.08 5.06 -12.53
C VAL A 93 -29.59 5.29 -12.37
N LYS A 94 -30.01 6.12 -11.42
CA LYS A 94 -31.44 6.44 -11.21
C LYS A 94 -32.07 7.06 -12.46
N LYS A 95 -31.33 7.92 -13.18
CA LYS A 95 -31.79 8.54 -14.43
C LYS A 95 -31.94 7.51 -15.55
N GLN A 96 -30.94 6.65 -15.77
CA GLN A 96 -30.97 5.61 -16.80
C GLN A 96 -32.08 4.59 -16.53
N THR A 97 -32.30 4.19 -15.26
CA THR A 97 -33.40 3.30 -14.88
C THR A 97 -34.77 3.93 -15.16
N ARG A 98 -34.93 5.23 -14.89
CA ARG A 98 -36.17 5.97 -15.22
C ARG A 98 -36.40 6.08 -16.73
N GLU A 99 -35.36 6.39 -17.51
CA GLU A 99 -35.44 6.44 -18.97
C GLU A 99 -35.82 5.07 -19.57
N LEU A 100 -35.20 3.99 -19.07
CA LEU A 100 -35.49 2.62 -19.51
C LEU A 100 -36.95 2.22 -19.20
N ASN A 101 -37.42 2.50 -18.00
CA ASN A 101 -38.81 2.23 -17.60
C ASN A 101 -39.81 3.05 -18.43
N ASN A 102 -39.52 4.32 -18.68
CA ASN A 102 -40.38 5.17 -19.52
C ASN A 102 -40.43 4.70 -20.98
N ALA A 103 -39.31 4.26 -21.54
CA ALA A 103 -39.22 3.76 -22.91
C ALA A 103 -39.96 2.43 -23.09
N THR A 104 -40.01 1.59 -22.04
CA THR A 104 -40.62 0.25 -22.09
C THR A 104 -42.07 0.20 -21.62
N ALA A 105 -42.58 1.23 -20.95
CA ALA A 105 -43.91 1.23 -20.33
C ALA A 105 -45.10 1.12 -21.31
N LYS A 106 -44.92 1.45 -22.59
CA LYS A 106 -45.98 1.42 -23.61
C LYS A 106 -45.76 0.37 -24.70
N MET A 107 -44.72 -0.45 -24.57
CA MET A 107 -44.40 -1.51 -25.51
C MET A 107 -45.19 -2.78 -25.17
N ASP A 108 -45.52 -3.58 -26.18
CA ASP A 108 -46.05 -4.92 -25.94
C ASP A 108 -44.95 -5.81 -25.31
N PRO A 109 -45.30 -6.94 -24.67
CA PRO A 109 -44.34 -7.80 -23.99
C PRO A 109 -43.17 -8.24 -24.88
N LEU A 110 -43.44 -8.53 -26.16
CA LEU A 110 -42.43 -9.01 -27.10
C LEU A 110 -41.45 -7.89 -27.52
N GLN A 111 -41.96 -6.70 -27.86
CA GLN A 111 -41.14 -5.53 -28.18
C GLN A 111 -40.35 -5.02 -26.97
N LYS A 112 -40.94 -5.10 -25.77
CA LYS A 112 -40.26 -4.76 -24.52
C LYS A 112 -39.06 -5.68 -24.29
N MET A 113 -39.25 -6.99 -24.43
CA MET A 113 -38.17 -7.98 -24.30
C MET A 113 -37.05 -7.72 -25.31
N GLU A 114 -37.37 -7.51 -26.59
CA GLU A 114 -36.36 -7.26 -27.64
C GLU A 114 -35.59 -5.95 -27.41
N THR A 115 -36.28 -4.90 -26.97
CA THR A 115 -35.68 -3.59 -26.67
C THR A 115 -34.75 -3.66 -25.46
N ILE A 116 -35.16 -4.34 -24.39
CA ILE A 116 -34.35 -4.56 -23.20
C ILE A 116 -33.11 -5.38 -23.55
N HIS A 117 -33.28 -6.50 -24.28
CA HIS A 117 -32.18 -7.37 -24.69
C HIS A 117 -31.16 -6.63 -25.57
N ARG A 118 -31.62 -5.82 -26.55
CA ARG A 118 -30.75 -4.96 -27.37
C ARG A 118 -29.98 -3.97 -26.49
N ARG A 119 -30.65 -3.33 -25.53
CA ARG A 119 -30.03 -2.33 -24.65
C ARG A 119 -28.97 -2.94 -23.73
N TYR A 120 -29.23 -4.12 -23.14
CA TYR A 120 -28.23 -4.86 -22.36
C TYR A 120 -27.03 -5.27 -23.19
N THR A 121 -27.25 -5.73 -24.43
CA THR A 121 -26.16 -6.12 -25.35
C THR A 121 -25.27 -4.92 -25.71
N GLU A 122 -25.88 -3.76 -26.00
CA GLU A 122 -25.16 -2.51 -26.24
C GLU A 122 -24.37 -2.06 -25.00
N LEU A 123 -24.98 -2.13 -23.81
CA LEU A 123 -24.33 -1.74 -22.55
C LEU A 123 -23.13 -2.64 -22.23
N LEU A 124 -23.26 -3.95 -22.43
CA LEU A 124 -22.17 -4.91 -22.27
C LEU A 124 -21.01 -4.65 -23.25
N SER A 125 -21.33 -4.34 -24.50
CA SER A 125 -20.34 -3.96 -25.52
C SER A 125 -19.59 -2.67 -25.14
N GLN A 126 -20.33 -1.66 -24.68
CA GLN A 126 -19.76 -0.39 -24.21
C GLN A 126 -18.90 -0.57 -22.96
N MET A 127 -19.33 -1.37 -21.99
CA MET A 127 -18.57 -1.70 -20.78
C MET A 127 -17.25 -2.39 -21.13
N LYS A 128 -17.27 -3.41 -22.00
CA LYS A 128 -16.05 -4.07 -22.51
C LYS A 128 -15.15 -3.12 -23.33
N ARG A 129 -15.72 -2.12 -24.01
CA ARG A 129 -14.93 -1.10 -24.73
C ARG A 129 -14.23 -0.17 -23.73
N LEU A 130 -14.97 0.35 -22.75
CA LEU A 130 -14.45 1.22 -21.70
C LEU A 130 -13.39 0.51 -20.85
N GLU A 131 -13.56 -0.77 -20.53
CA GLU A 131 -12.58 -1.56 -19.79
C GLU A 131 -11.24 -1.64 -20.55
N ARG A 132 -11.28 -1.91 -21.86
CA ARG A 132 -10.07 -1.92 -22.71
C ARG A 132 -9.42 -0.54 -22.81
N GLU A 133 -10.21 0.52 -22.90
CA GLU A 133 -9.72 1.89 -22.94
C GLU A 133 -9.09 2.31 -21.61
N ASN A 134 -9.72 1.97 -20.48
CA ASN A 134 -9.19 2.17 -19.14
C ASN A 134 -7.85 1.45 -18.97
N GLN A 135 -7.75 0.20 -19.44
CA GLN A 135 -6.48 -0.54 -19.38
C GLN A 135 -5.38 0.11 -20.24
N LYS A 136 -5.71 0.71 -21.39
CA LYS A 136 -4.77 1.50 -22.19
C LYS A 136 -4.36 2.79 -21.48
N ASN A 137 -5.32 3.50 -20.88
CA ASN A 137 -5.08 4.73 -20.14
C ASN A 137 -4.21 4.49 -18.91
N LYS A 138 -4.44 3.39 -18.18
CA LYS A 138 -3.58 2.96 -17.06
C LYS A 138 -2.14 2.73 -17.50
N LYS A 139 -1.92 1.99 -18.59
CA LYS A 139 -0.56 1.80 -19.16
C LYS A 139 0.08 3.11 -19.60
N ARG A 140 -0.70 4.03 -20.18
CA ARG A 140 -0.22 5.36 -20.58
C ARG A 140 0.16 6.20 -19.38
N ALA A 141 -0.62 6.17 -18.30
CA ALA A 141 -0.31 6.85 -17.05
C ALA A 141 1.00 6.31 -16.44
N ASP A 142 1.18 4.99 -16.38
CA ASP A 142 2.43 4.37 -15.90
C ASP A 142 3.65 4.77 -16.75
N MET A 143 3.47 4.88 -18.08
CA MET A 143 4.53 5.31 -18.99
C MET A 143 4.90 6.79 -18.76
N LEU A 144 3.90 7.67 -18.70
CA LEU A 144 4.10 9.10 -18.42
C LEU A 144 4.75 9.33 -17.05
N GLN A 145 4.36 8.53 -16.06
CA GLN A 145 4.95 8.54 -14.72
C GLN A 145 6.45 8.19 -14.77
N LYS A 146 6.82 7.15 -15.52
CA LYS A 146 8.24 6.78 -15.74
C LYS A 146 9.01 7.87 -16.50
N GLU A 147 8.43 8.44 -17.55
CA GLU A 147 9.04 9.54 -18.31
C GLU A 147 9.28 10.78 -17.44
N ARG A 148 8.31 11.12 -16.58
CA ARG A 148 8.43 12.22 -15.62
C ARG A 148 9.57 11.97 -14.64
N ASP A 149 9.66 10.77 -14.06
CA ASP A 149 10.69 10.43 -13.10
C ASP A 149 12.09 10.37 -13.77
N HIS A 150 12.15 9.89 -15.00
CA HIS A 150 13.35 9.94 -15.84
C HIS A 150 13.80 11.38 -16.12
N GLY A 151 12.87 12.24 -16.58
CA GLY A 151 13.14 13.66 -16.82
C GLY A 151 13.56 14.41 -15.56
N ARG A 152 12.99 14.08 -14.39
CA ARG A 152 13.42 14.64 -13.09
C ARG A 152 14.86 14.24 -12.74
N SER A 153 15.23 12.98 -12.98
CA SER A 153 16.60 12.50 -12.76
C SER A 153 17.60 13.22 -13.67
N ASP A 154 17.26 13.37 -14.95
CA ASP A 154 18.13 14.03 -15.92
C ASP A 154 18.24 15.53 -15.71
N LEU A 155 17.16 16.19 -15.26
CA LEU A 155 17.21 17.59 -14.83
C LEU A 155 18.14 17.76 -13.62
N SER A 156 18.09 16.85 -12.65
CA SER A 156 18.98 16.89 -11.48
C SER A 156 20.47 16.75 -11.87
N LYS A 157 20.78 15.81 -12.78
CA LYS A 157 22.14 15.65 -13.33
C LYS A 157 22.59 16.90 -14.08
N THR A 158 21.74 17.43 -14.96
CA THR A 158 22.01 18.65 -15.74
C THR A 158 22.27 19.84 -14.82
N THR A 159 21.47 20.00 -13.77
CA THR A 159 21.64 21.07 -12.77
C THR A 159 22.98 20.93 -12.05
N THR A 160 23.35 19.71 -11.65
CA THR A 160 24.65 19.43 -11.00
C THR A 160 25.83 19.76 -11.92
N ILE A 161 25.75 19.40 -13.21
CA ILE A 161 26.81 19.72 -14.19
C ILE A 161 26.88 21.23 -14.41
N LYS A 162 25.74 21.90 -14.53
CA LYS A 162 25.67 23.36 -14.65
C LYS A 162 26.35 24.05 -13.47
N GLU A 163 26.05 23.65 -12.23
CA GLU A 163 26.68 24.21 -11.04
C GLU A 163 28.21 24.01 -11.03
N LYS A 164 28.69 22.84 -11.47
CA LYS A 164 30.14 22.58 -11.60
C LYS A 164 30.78 23.49 -12.66
N LEU A 165 30.14 23.66 -13.81
CA LEU A 165 30.63 24.54 -14.87
C LEU A 165 30.62 26.01 -14.43
N GLU A 166 29.59 26.46 -13.73
CA GLU A 166 29.52 27.83 -13.20
C GLU A 166 30.64 28.09 -12.18
N LYS A 167 30.93 27.12 -11.29
CA LYS A 167 32.06 27.21 -10.36
C LYS A 167 33.40 27.30 -11.10
N LEU A 168 33.62 26.43 -12.07
CA LEU A 168 34.85 26.44 -12.88
C LEU A 168 35.02 27.76 -13.64
N CYS A 169 33.96 28.29 -14.24
CA CYS A 169 33.98 29.59 -14.91
C CYS A 169 34.33 30.73 -13.94
N ARG A 170 33.76 30.73 -12.72
CA ARG A 170 34.08 31.74 -11.69
C ARG A 170 35.54 31.64 -11.23
N GLU A 171 36.06 30.43 -11.01
CA GLU A 171 37.45 30.20 -10.64
C GLU A 171 38.41 30.63 -11.75
N LEU A 172 38.14 30.24 -13.00
CA LEU A 172 38.94 30.64 -14.15
C LEU A 172 38.96 32.16 -14.32
N GLN A 173 37.83 32.83 -14.10
CA GLN A 173 37.76 34.29 -14.18
C GLN A 173 38.53 34.97 -13.03
N LYS A 174 38.48 34.40 -11.82
CA LYS A 174 39.26 34.87 -10.67
C LYS A 174 40.76 34.72 -10.93
N ASP A 175 41.19 33.58 -11.47
CA ASP A 175 42.60 33.34 -11.81
C ASP A 175 43.07 34.24 -12.96
N ASN A 176 42.24 34.47 -13.99
CA ASN A 176 42.58 35.39 -15.06
C ASN A 176 42.80 36.82 -14.54
N ASN A 177 41.93 37.28 -13.63
CA ASN A 177 42.08 38.60 -12.99
C ASN A 177 43.32 38.65 -12.08
N ARG A 178 43.60 37.57 -11.34
CA ARG A 178 44.81 37.44 -10.52
C ARG A 178 46.07 37.53 -11.38
N LEU A 179 46.13 36.78 -12.47
CA LEU A 179 47.27 36.79 -13.41
C LEU A 179 47.43 38.15 -14.09
N LYS A 180 46.34 38.83 -14.46
CA LYS A 180 46.40 40.20 -14.98
C LYS A 180 46.98 41.18 -13.96
N ALA A 181 46.58 41.08 -12.70
CA ALA A 181 47.12 41.91 -11.62
C ALA A 181 48.60 41.62 -11.37
N GLU A 182 48.97 40.35 -11.31
CA GLU A 182 50.36 39.91 -11.12
C GLU A 182 51.26 40.37 -12.28
N ASN A 183 50.80 40.22 -13.53
CA ASN A 183 51.54 40.68 -14.71
C ASN A 183 51.71 42.20 -14.72
N LYS A 184 50.67 42.96 -14.32
CA LYS A 184 50.79 44.42 -14.16
C LYS A 184 51.82 44.77 -13.09
N THR A 185 51.78 44.13 -11.92
CA THR A 185 52.76 44.35 -10.85
C THR A 185 54.17 44.04 -11.29
N LEU A 186 54.38 42.95 -12.04
CA LEU A 186 55.68 42.59 -12.61
C LEU A 186 56.16 43.64 -13.61
N GLN A 187 55.28 44.13 -14.48
CA GLN A 187 55.61 45.17 -15.45
C GLN A 187 55.96 46.51 -14.77
N ASP A 188 55.23 46.88 -13.71
CA ASP A 188 55.53 48.09 -12.93
C ASP A 188 56.87 47.94 -12.18
N ALA A 189 57.13 46.77 -11.59
CA ALA A 189 58.41 46.47 -10.94
C ALA A 189 59.59 46.48 -11.92
N GLU A 190 59.40 45.99 -13.15
CA GLU A 190 60.42 46.04 -14.21
C GLU A 190 60.74 47.49 -14.60
N LYS A 191 59.72 48.33 -14.80
CA LYS A 191 59.89 49.76 -15.08
C LYS A 191 60.63 50.48 -13.95
N ASP A 192 60.24 50.23 -12.70
CA ASP A 192 60.91 50.82 -11.54
C ASP A 192 62.38 50.38 -11.45
N ASN A 193 62.66 49.12 -11.76
CA ASN A 193 64.03 48.59 -11.82
C ASN A 193 64.85 49.26 -12.92
N HIS A 194 64.26 49.43 -14.12
CA HIS A 194 64.88 50.14 -15.23
C HIS A 194 65.19 51.59 -14.87
N MET A 195 64.23 52.32 -14.29
CA MET A 195 64.43 53.70 -13.82
C MET A 195 65.51 53.77 -12.74
N ALA A 196 65.53 52.81 -11.81
CA ALA A 196 66.56 52.74 -10.77
C ALA A 196 67.96 52.53 -11.38
N TRP A 197 68.10 51.71 -12.42
CA TRP A 197 69.36 51.55 -13.15
C TRP A 197 69.75 52.80 -13.93
N ASP A 198 68.84 53.44 -14.64
CA ASP A 198 69.12 54.69 -15.34
C ASP A 198 69.60 55.77 -14.37
N ASN A 199 68.99 55.87 -13.19
CA ASN A 199 69.42 56.79 -12.15
C ASN A 199 70.81 56.44 -11.62
N LYS A 200 71.12 55.15 -11.40
CA LYS A 200 72.48 54.71 -11.03
C LYS A 200 73.50 55.05 -12.12
N PHE A 201 73.18 54.82 -13.39
CA PHE A 201 74.08 55.16 -14.50
C PHE A 201 74.32 56.67 -14.59
N LYS A 202 73.26 57.49 -14.48
CA LYS A 202 73.40 58.95 -14.40
C LYS A 202 74.28 59.38 -13.23
N GLN A 203 74.11 58.75 -12.07
CA GLN A 203 74.94 59.04 -10.90
C GLN A 203 76.41 58.67 -11.12
N VAL A 204 76.69 57.51 -11.72
CA VAL A 204 78.06 57.09 -12.06
C VAL A 204 78.68 58.03 -13.09
N LEU A 205 77.94 58.42 -14.13
CA LEU A 205 78.42 59.37 -15.13
C LEU A 205 78.72 60.74 -14.49
N TRP A 206 77.84 61.23 -13.62
CA TRP A 206 78.06 62.47 -12.89
C TRP A 206 79.29 62.39 -11.96
N GLN A 207 79.48 61.25 -11.27
CA GLN A 207 80.68 61.02 -10.47
C GLN A 207 81.95 60.97 -11.32
N LEU A 208 81.92 60.32 -12.49
CA LEU A 208 83.04 60.28 -13.42
C LEU A 208 83.37 61.67 -13.96
N GLU A 209 82.35 62.47 -14.28
CA GLU A 209 82.51 63.88 -14.67
C GLU A 209 83.16 64.69 -13.55
N GLY A 210 82.71 64.54 -12.30
CA GLY A 210 83.35 65.17 -11.14
C GLY A 210 84.79 64.70 -10.87
N ILE A 211 85.11 63.42 -11.09
CA ILE A 211 86.48 62.91 -10.99
C ILE A 211 87.36 63.47 -12.12
N GLN A 212 86.82 63.56 -13.34
CA GLN A 212 87.52 64.14 -14.48
C GLN A 212 87.77 65.64 -14.25
N GLU A 213 86.79 66.39 -13.74
CA GLU A 213 86.94 67.80 -13.36
C GLU A 213 87.96 67.98 -12.23
N ALA A 214 87.96 67.11 -11.21
CA ALA A 214 88.94 67.12 -10.14
C ALA A 214 90.36 66.72 -10.61
N LYS A 215 90.47 65.88 -11.65
CA LYS A 215 91.74 65.54 -12.31
C LYS A 215 92.25 66.70 -13.17
N ASP A 216 91.37 67.35 -13.90
CA ASP A 216 91.68 68.50 -14.76
C ASP A 216 91.98 69.76 -13.93
N ASN A 217 91.48 69.82 -12.68
CA ASN A 217 91.72 70.91 -11.74
C ASN A 217 92.00 70.38 -10.31
N PRO A 218 93.23 69.89 -10.03
CA PRO A 218 93.57 69.25 -8.77
C PRO A 218 93.54 70.25 -7.61
N GLN A 219 92.53 70.14 -6.75
CA GLN A 219 92.44 70.90 -5.51
C GLN A 219 93.21 70.20 -4.38
N ALA A 220 93.99 70.98 -3.64
CA ALA A 220 94.71 70.51 -2.47
C ALA A 220 93.71 70.04 -1.39
N GLN A 221 93.81 68.76 -1.02
CA GLN A 221 92.91 68.11 -0.09
C GLN A 221 93.17 68.63 1.34
N VAL A 222 92.28 69.49 1.83
CA VAL A 222 92.24 69.88 3.24
C VAL A 222 91.29 68.91 3.95
N VAL A 223 91.81 68.12 4.88
CA VAL A 223 91.03 67.17 5.68
C VAL A 223 90.00 67.94 6.51
N GLN A 224 88.73 67.78 6.14
CA GLN A 224 87.57 68.47 6.71
C GLN A 224 87.07 67.77 7.97
N VAL A 225 87.06 68.50 9.09
CA VAL A 225 86.37 68.15 10.34
C VAL A 225 84.87 67.89 10.13
N GLU A 226 84.29 68.41 9.05
CA GLU A 226 82.90 68.16 8.61
C GLU A 226 82.64 66.68 8.26
N VAL A 227 83.66 65.92 7.86
CA VAL A 227 83.54 64.50 7.50
C VAL A 227 83.26 63.64 8.73
N ASP A 228 83.90 63.92 9.86
CA ASP A 228 83.67 63.20 11.12
C ASP A 228 82.27 63.46 11.69
N GLU A 229 81.78 64.70 11.61
CA GLU A 229 80.42 65.04 12.02
C GLU A 229 79.38 64.39 11.08
N LEU A 230 79.66 64.32 9.77
CA LEU A 230 78.85 63.59 8.81
C LEU A 230 78.79 62.09 9.13
N PHE A 231 79.93 61.47 9.47
CA PHE A 231 79.96 60.07 9.90
C PHE A 231 79.15 59.86 11.17
N ARG A 232 79.25 60.76 12.16
CA ARG A 232 78.47 60.70 13.40
C ARG A 232 76.96 60.76 13.12
N GLN A 233 76.52 61.66 12.23
CA GLN A 233 75.12 61.76 11.81
C GLN A 233 74.66 60.52 11.03
N ARG A 234 75.52 59.95 10.18
CA ARG A 234 75.22 58.71 9.44
C ARG A 234 75.08 57.52 10.37
N PHE A 235 75.97 57.35 11.35
CA PHE A 235 75.85 56.29 12.35
C PHE A 235 74.59 56.46 13.22
N LYS A 236 74.27 57.68 13.64
CA LYS A 236 73.03 57.98 14.37
C LYS A 236 71.79 57.61 13.56
N SER A 237 71.73 58.04 12.30
CA SER A 237 70.63 57.71 11.39
C SER A 237 70.53 56.20 11.13
N LEU A 238 71.67 55.50 11.02
CA LEU A 238 71.68 54.05 10.89
C LEU A 238 71.05 53.39 12.12
N ILE A 239 71.46 53.77 13.33
CA ILE A 239 70.90 53.24 14.58
C ILE A 239 69.38 53.50 14.64
N GLU A 240 68.93 54.73 14.37
CA GLU A 240 67.51 55.08 14.35
C GLU A 240 66.71 54.26 13.32
N GLN A 241 67.28 53.98 12.13
CA GLN A 241 66.66 53.11 11.13
C GLN A 241 66.55 51.66 11.60
N TYR A 242 67.56 51.14 12.30
CA TYR A 242 67.52 49.80 12.88
C TYR A 242 66.46 49.69 13.99
N GLU A 243 66.39 50.67 14.89
CA GLU A 243 65.36 50.74 15.94
C GLU A 243 63.95 50.82 15.34
N LEU A 244 63.75 51.64 14.30
CA LEU A 244 62.46 51.75 13.61
C LEU A 244 62.07 50.45 12.91
N ARG A 245 63.05 49.77 12.28
CA ARG A 245 62.84 48.44 11.68
C ARG A 245 62.46 47.40 12.73
N GLU A 246 63.13 47.40 13.89
CA GLU A 246 62.86 46.45 14.96
C GLU A 246 61.47 46.68 15.58
N LEU A 247 61.06 47.93 15.75
CA LEU A 247 59.70 48.30 16.16
C LEU A 247 58.65 47.84 15.13
N HIS A 248 58.94 48.04 13.84
CA HIS A 248 58.08 47.56 12.75
C HIS A 248 57.94 46.03 12.77
N PHE A 249 59.03 45.28 12.98
CA PHE A 249 58.97 43.82 13.09
C PHE A 249 58.14 43.37 14.30
N HIS A 250 58.26 44.02 15.46
CA HIS A 250 57.43 43.72 16.62
C HIS A 250 55.94 43.96 16.33
N SER A 251 55.61 45.07 15.68
CA SER A 251 54.23 45.39 15.27
C SER A 251 53.67 44.36 14.28
N LEU A 252 54.48 43.97 13.28
CA LEU A 252 54.11 42.96 12.29
C LEU A 252 53.89 41.59 12.94
N LEU A 253 54.77 41.18 13.84
CA LEU A 253 54.66 39.90 14.54
C LEU A 253 53.39 39.85 15.39
N ARG A 254 53.09 40.93 16.13
CA ARG A 254 51.84 41.06 16.89
C ARG A 254 50.61 40.98 16.00
N THR A 255 50.65 41.57 14.81
CA THR A 255 49.55 41.49 13.83
C THR A 255 49.35 40.05 13.36
N LYS A 256 50.44 39.32 13.05
CA LYS A 256 50.37 37.91 12.67
C LYS A 256 49.86 37.01 13.80
N GLU A 257 50.24 37.29 15.04
CA GLU A 257 49.75 36.57 16.21
C GLU A 257 48.23 36.75 16.39
N LEU A 258 47.72 37.96 16.17
CA LEU A 258 46.28 38.25 16.17
C LEU A 258 45.55 37.58 14.99
N GLU A 259 46.11 37.58 13.78
CA GLU A 259 45.54 36.87 12.62
C GLU A 259 45.38 35.36 12.90
N VAL A 260 46.39 34.75 13.52
CA VAL A 260 46.35 33.34 13.93
C VAL A 260 45.27 33.10 14.98
N GLN A 261 45.18 33.94 16.02
CA GLN A 261 44.15 33.80 17.05
C GLN A 261 42.73 33.93 16.48
N VAL A 262 42.49 34.88 15.57
CA VAL A 262 41.19 35.02 14.89
C VAL A 262 40.88 33.78 14.06
N SER A 263 41.86 33.27 13.32
CA SER A 263 41.70 32.06 12.49
C SER A 263 41.38 30.83 13.33
N MET A 264 42.09 30.64 14.46
CA MET A 264 41.79 29.57 15.43
C MET A 264 40.38 29.72 16.02
N GLY A 265 39.98 30.93 16.41
CA GLY A 265 38.64 31.18 16.94
C GLY A 265 37.52 30.88 15.92
N ARG A 266 37.75 31.20 14.63
CA ARG A 266 36.81 30.85 13.55
C ARG A 266 36.73 29.35 13.35
N TYR A 267 37.87 28.65 13.36
CA TYR A 267 37.93 27.19 13.26
C TYR A 267 37.19 26.50 14.41
N ASP A 268 37.45 26.90 15.66
CA ASP A 268 36.80 26.31 16.83
C ASP A 268 35.28 26.54 16.84
N ARG A 269 34.84 27.71 16.36
CA ARG A 269 33.41 28.00 16.18
C ARG A 269 32.79 27.07 15.14
N GLU A 270 33.42 26.92 13.98
CA GLU A 270 32.90 26.09 12.90
C GLU A 270 32.87 24.61 13.29
N LYS A 271 33.94 24.14 13.94
CA LYS A 271 34.02 22.80 14.52
C LYS A 271 32.87 22.52 15.49
N LYS A 272 32.59 23.43 16.42
CA LYS A 272 31.47 23.29 17.37
C LYS A 272 30.11 23.28 16.67
N LEU A 273 29.92 24.07 15.61
CA LEU A 273 28.69 24.07 14.83
C LEU A 273 28.50 22.74 14.09
N ALA A 274 29.56 22.21 13.46
CA ALA A 274 29.53 20.92 12.80
C ALA A 274 29.24 19.77 13.78
N GLU A 275 29.89 19.75 14.95
CA GLU A 275 29.63 18.75 16.00
C GLU A 275 28.17 18.81 16.50
N ALA A 276 27.62 20.02 16.69
CA ALA A 276 26.22 20.21 17.08
C ALA A 276 25.24 19.73 15.99
N GLU A 277 25.56 19.95 14.72
CA GLU A 277 24.73 19.50 13.60
C GLU A 277 24.76 17.97 13.46
N VAL A 278 25.93 17.34 13.62
CA VAL A 278 26.06 15.87 13.67
C VAL A 278 25.26 15.29 14.83
N ALA A 279 25.32 15.91 16.01
CA ALA A 279 24.53 15.46 17.16
C ALA A 279 23.02 15.58 16.91
N ARG A 280 22.58 16.68 16.28
CA ARG A 280 21.19 16.88 15.88
C ARG A 280 20.73 15.85 14.85
N SER A 281 21.55 15.60 13.83
CA SER A 281 21.29 14.59 12.79
C SER A 281 21.15 13.20 13.39
N ARG A 282 22.04 12.80 14.31
CA ARG A 282 21.93 11.52 15.04
C ARG A 282 20.64 11.40 15.84
N ALA A 283 20.25 12.46 16.55
CA ALA A 283 19.00 12.46 17.32
C ALA A 283 17.77 12.33 16.42
N LEU A 284 17.74 13.04 15.29
CA LEU A 284 16.64 12.98 14.34
C LEU A 284 16.56 11.59 13.67
N ASN A 285 17.71 11.01 13.30
CA ASN A 285 17.76 9.67 12.72
C ASN A 285 17.25 8.61 13.71
N SER A 286 17.65 8.70 14.98
CA SER A 286 17.11 7.85 16.04
C SER A 286 15.59 7.98 16.20
N GLN A 287 15.06 9.21 16.07
CA GLN A 287 13.61 9.45 16.14
C GLN A 287 12.87 8.83 14.95
N VAL A 288 13.39 9.00 13.73
CA VAL A 288 12.82 8.41 12.51
C VAL A 288 12.81 6.89 12.60
N LEU A 289 13.91 6.27 13.06
CA LEU A 289 13.97 4.82 13.29
C LEU A 289 12.93 4.36 14.31
N THR A 290 12.73 5.13 15.38
CA THR A 290 11.71 4.82 16.40
C THR A 290 10.31 4.86 15.80
N PHE A 291 9.97 5.91 15.04
CA PHE A 291 8.67 6.03 14.39
C PHE A 291 8.44 4.95 13.33
N SER A 292 9.46 4.63 12.54
CA SER A 292 9.38 3.55 11.55
C SER A 292 9.12 2.19 12.21
N LYS A 293 9.75 1.91 13.36
CA LYS A 293 9.48 0.71 14.13
C LYS A 293 8.04 0.68 14.65
N THR A 294 7.57 1.76 15.26
CA THR A 294 6.19 1.83 15.77
C THR A 294 5.15 1.72 14.66
N GLU A 295 5.41 2.30 13.49
CA GLU A 295 4.54 2.16 12.32
C GLU A 295 4.49 0.70 11.85
N SER A 296 5.62 0.02 11.78
CA SER A 296 5.69 -1.40 11.41
C SER A 296 4.90 -2.27 12.40
N GLU A 297 4.98 -1.98 13.70
CA GLU A 297 4.24 -2.70 14.73
C GLU A 297 2.72 -2.46 14.59
N LEU A 298 2.29 -1.22 14.34
CA LEU A 298 0.88 -0.89 14.13
C LEU A 298 0.32 -1.54 12.85
N ARG A 299 1.10 -1.56 11.76
CA ARG A 299 0.71 -2.28 10.53
C ARG A 299 0.56 -3.78 10.76
N SER A 300 1.46 -4.37 11.55
CA SER A 300 1.36 -5.78 11.94
C SER A 300 0.09 -6.06 12.75
N GLN A 301 -0.22 -5.20 13.74
CA GLN A 301 -1.46 -5.31 14.52
C GLN A 301 -2.70 -5.18 13.63
N LEU A 302 -2.71 -4.22 12.70
CA LEU A 302 -3.81 -4.05 11.75
C LEU A 302 -4.02 -5.32 10.92
N ASN A 303 -2.94 -5.92 10.41
CA ASN A 303 -3.03 -7.17 9.65
C ASN A 303 -3.61 -8.32 10.48
N ILE A 304 -3.21 -8.44 11.75
CA ILE A 304 -3.79 -9.43 12.67
C ILE A 304 -5.29 -9.18 12.89
N TYR A 305 -5.72 -7.91 13.02
CA TYR A 305 -7.13 -7.60 13.16
C TYR A 305 -7.92 -7.94 11.90
N VAL A 306 -7.39 -7.66 10.71
CA VAL A 306 -8.01 -8.06 9.44
C VAL A 306 -8.17 -9.58 9.36
N GLU A 307 -7.14 -10.35 9.74
CA GLU A 307 -7.22 -11.83 9.79
C GLU A 307 -8.26 -12.32 10.80
N LYS A 308 -8.36 -11.69 11.98
CA LYS A 308 -9.39 -12.01 12.98
C LYS A 308 -10.80 -11.70 12.47
N PHE A 309 -10.99 -10.58 11.79
CA PHE A 309 -12.28 -10.23 11.18
C PHE A 309 -12.68 -11.27 10.14
N LYS A 310 -11.75 -11.65 9.26
CA LYS A 310 -11.98 -12.71 8.28
C LYS A 310 -12.35 -14.03 8.95
N GLN A 311 -11.70 -14.39 10.05
CA GLN A 311 -12.04 -15.60 10.81
C GLN A 311 -13.45 -15.55 11.40
N VAL A 312 -13.90 -14.39 11.90
CA VAL A 312 -15.28 -14.21 12.41
C VAL A 312 -16.28 -14.32 11.26
N GLU A 313 -16.02 -13.67 10.13
CA GLU A 313 -16.84 -13.76 8.92
C GLU A 313 -16.97 -15.20 8.43
N ASP A 314 -15.85 -15.93 8.31
CA ASP A 314 -15.83 -17.35 7.95
C ASP A 314 -16.64 -18.20 8.94
N THR A 315 -16.54 -17.92 10.24
CA THR A 315 -17.30 -18.65 11.27
C THR A 315 -18.79 -18.36 11.16
N LEU A 316 -19.16 -17.11 10.91
CA LEU A 316 -20.53 -16.67 10.73
C LEU A 316 -21.15 -17.32 9.48
N ASN A 317 -20.43 -17.32 8.36
CA ASN A 317 -20.87 -17.99 7.13
C ASN A 317 -21.05 -19.49 7.33
N ASN A 318 -20.08 -20.17 7.95
CA ASN A 318 -20.22 -21.59 8.29
C ASN A 318 -21.42 -21.85 9.21
N SER A 319 -21.70 -20.95 10.16
CA SER A 319 -22.87 -21.09 11.05
C SER A 319 -24.18 -20.88 10.30
N ASN A 320 -24.25 -19.93 9.36
CA ASN A 320 -25.42 -19.70 8.52
C ASN A 320 -25.71 -20.92 7.64
N ASP A 321 -24.69 -21.52 7.03
CA ASP A 321 -24.84 -22.75 6.25
C ASP A 321 -25.38 -23.89 7.13
N LEU A 322 -24.87 -24.03 8.35
CA LEU A 322 -25.36 -25.03 9.29
C LEU A 322 -26.84 -24.77 9.66
N PHE A 323 -27.23 -23.52 9.91
CA PHE A 323 -28.64 -23.19 10.14
C PHE A 323 -29.53 -23.53 8.95
N LEU A 324 -29.09 -23.26 7.71
CA LEU A 324 -29.81 -23.63 6.50
C LEU A 324 -29.98 -25.16 6.39
N THR A 325 -28.94 -25.93 6.69
CA THR A 325 -29.03 -27.39 6.71
C THR A 325 -30.01 -27.89 7.77
N PHE A 326 -29.96 -27.38 9.00
CA PHE A 326 -30.92 -27.76 10.03
C PHE A 326 -32.35 -27.38 9.67
N ARG A 327 -32.57 -26.23 9.04
CA ARG A 327 -33.88 -25.83 8.56
C ARG A 327 -34.41 -26.81 7.51
N LYS A 328 -33.56 -27.20 6.55
CA LYS A 328 -33.90 -28.20 5.52
C LYS A 328 -34.22 -29.56 6.14
N GLU A 329 -33.38 -30.04 7.07
CA GLU A 329 -33.60 -31.30 7.78
C GLU A 329 -34.90 -31.28 8.61
N MET A 330 -35.20 -30.17 9.29
CA MET A 330 -36.45 -30.00 10.02
C MET A 330 -37.67 -30.03 9.09
N GLU A 331 -37.60 -29.38 7.92
CA GLU A 331 -38.67 -29.44 6.92
C GLU A 331 -38.88 -30.86 6.37
N GLU A 332 -37.79 -31.59 6.07
CA GLU A 332 -37.83 -32.98 5.63
C GLU A 332 -38.43 -33.90 6.70
N MET A 333 -38.00 -33.74 7.95
CA MET A 333 -38.58 -34.43 9.11
C MET A 333 -40.07 -34.14 9.24
N SER A 334 -40.48 -32.87 9.13
CA SER A 334 -41.89 -32.48 9.22
C SER A 334 -42.73 -33.10 8.08
N LYS A 335 -42.19 -33.13 6.85
CA LYS A 335 -42.81 -33.83 5.70
C LYS A 335 -42.90 -35.34 5.95
N LYS A 336 -41.85 -35.97 6.49
CA LYS A 336 -41.84 -37.40 6.84
C LYS A 336 -42.87 -37.73 7.90
N THR A 337 -42.99 -36.92 8.96
CA THR A 337 -44.02 -37.07 10.00
C THR A 337 -45.41 -37.03 9.39
N LYS A 338 -45.72 -36.04 8.54
CA LYS A 338 -47.02 -35.97 7.85
C LYS A 338 -47.31 -37.18 6.96
N ARG A 339 -46.30 -37.72 6.26
CA ARG A 339 -46.45 -38.96 5.46
C ARG A 339 -46.78 -40.16 6.34
N LEU A 340 -46.05 -40.34 7.43
CA LEU A 340 -46.28 -41.45 8.38
C LEU A 340 -47.64 -41.33 9.06
N GLU A 341 -48.09 -40.12 9.41
CA GLU A 341 -49.45 -39.89 9.94
C GLU A 341 -50.52 -40.30 8.92
N LYS A 342 -50.37 -39.90 7.64
CA LYS A 342 -51.28 -40.33 6.57
C LYS A 342 -51.29 -41.85 6.40
N GLU A 343 -50.12 -42.48 6.37
CA GLU A 343 -50.00 -43.94 6.26
C GLU A 343 -50.67 -44.65 7.45
N ASN A 344 -50.47 -44.16 8.68
CA ASN A 344 -51.08 -44.71 9.88
C ASN A 344 -52.61 -44.58 9.87
N THR A 345 -53.15 -43.43 9.46
CA THR A 345 -54.60 -43.28 9.28
C THR A 345 -55.15 -44.22 8.20
N ASN A 346 -54.41 -44.44 7.11
CA ASN A 346 -54.80 -45.36 6.05
C ASN A 346 -54.77 -46.82 6.50
N LEU A 347 -53.73 -47.23 7.24
CA LEU A 347 -53.64 -48.55 7.86
C LEU A 347 -54.80 -48.79 8.82
N THR A 348 -55.15 -47.79 9.64
CA THR A 348 -56.32 -47.85 10.53
C THR A 348 -57.60 -48.08 9.72
N ARG A 349 -57.83 -47.31 8.65
CA ARG A 349 -59.00 -47.51 7.77
C ARG A 349 -59.03 -48.90 7.13
N LYS A 350 -57.89 -49.40 6.63
CA LYS A 350 -57.78 -50.75 6.05
C LYS A 350 -58.06 -51.83 7.08
N HIS A 351 -57.56 -51.67 8.29
CA HIS A 351 -57.82 -52.56 9.41
C HIS A 351 -59.32 -52.59 9.75
N ASP A 352 -59.96 -51.42 9.87
CA ASP A 352 -61.39 -51.33 10.18
C ASP A 352 -62.26 -51.92 9.06
N LEU A 353 -61.90 -51.67 7.80
CA LEU A 353 -62.58 -52.27 6.64
C LEU A 353 -62.44 -53.79 6.62
N THR A 354 -61.24 -54.30 6.91
CA THR A 354 -60.97 -55.75 6.98
C THR A 354 -61.79 -56.39 8.10
N ASN A 355 -61.82 -55.77 9.29
CA ASN A 355 -62.66 -56.22 10.41
C ASN A 355 -64.15 -56.20 10.04
N GLN A 356 -64.62 -55.17 9.34
CA GLN A 356 -66.00 -55.10 8.86
C GLN A 356 -66.32 -56.24 7.88
N ASN A 357 -65.41 -56.55 6.95
CA ASN A 357 -65.57 -57.67 6.01
C ASN A 357 -65.57 -59.02 6.73
N ILE A 358 -64.70 -59.22 7.72
CA ILE A 358 -64.67 -60.42 8.55
C ILE A 358 -66.00 -60.59 9.31
N LEU A 359 -66.54 -59.51 9.88
CA LEU A 359 -67.84 -59.53 10.55
C LEU A 359 -68.97 -59.92 9.56
N LYS A 360 -69.01 -59.32 8.37
CA LYS A 360 -69.98 -59.70 7.33
C LYS A 360 -69.87 -61.17 6.93
N MET A 361 -68.65 -61.67 6.69
CA MET A 361 -68.45 -63.09 6.38
C MET A 361 -68.88 -64.00 7.54
N ALA A 362 -68.67 -63.58 8.79
CA ALA A 362 -69.13 -64.33 9.97
C ALA A 362 -70.66 -64.36 10.07
N GLU A 363 -71.32 -63.23 9.80
CA GLU A 363 -72.79 -63.11 9.73
C GLU A 363 -73.37 -63.98 8.60
N GLU A 364 -72.81 -63.90 7.38
CA GLU A 364 -73.19 -64.73 6.23
C GLU A 364 -73.02 -66.21 6.52
N ARG A 365 -71.87 -66.61 7.10
CA ARG A 365 -71.62 -68.00 7.51
C ARG A 365 -72.63 -68.47 8.54
N THR A 366 -72.98 -67.62 9.51
CA THR A 366 -73.98 -67.94 10.53
C THR A 366 -75.34 -68.18 9.89
N LYS A 367 -75.75 -67.29 8.98
CA LYS A 367 -77.00 -67.41 8.20
C LYS A 367 -77.04 -68.68 7.34
N ILE A 368 -75.97 -68.97 6.59
CA ILE A 368 -75.86 -70.21 5.80
C ILE A 368 -75.97 -71.45 6.70
N ASN A 369 -75.38 -71.42 7.89
CA ASN A 369 -75.45 -72.53 8.84
C ASN A 369 -76.88 -72.71 9.38
N GLU A 370 -77.60 -71.62 9.68
CA GLU A 370 -79.02 -71.66 10.04
C GLU A 370 -79.91 -72.20 8.92
N ASP A 371 -79.67 -71.77 7.67
CA ASP A 371 -80.36 -72.26 6.48
C ASP A 371 -80.09 -73.76 6.25
N LEU A 372 -78.84 -74.20 6.37
CA LEU A 372 -78.44 -75.60 6.31
C LEU A 372 -79.09 -76.43 7.41
N GLN A 373 -79.14 -75.94 8.65
CA GLN A 373 -79.86 -76.62 9.74
C GLN A 373 -81.35 -76.73 9.43
N THR A 374 -81.96 -75.69 8.87
CA THR A 374 -83.37 -75.68 8.48
C THR A 374 -83.65 -76.69 7.37
N LEU A 375 -82.79 -76.74 6.35
CA LEU A 375 -82.84 -77.74 5.28
C LEU A 375 -82.62 -79.16 5.82
N ARG A 376 -81.66 -79.37 6.73
CA ARG A 376 -81.45 -80.66 7.40
C ARG A 376 -82.68 -81.10 8.17
N LYS A 377 -83.31 -80.24 8.98
CA LYS A 377 -84.57 -80.54 9.68
C LYS A 377 -85.70 -80.91 8.71
N LYS A 378 -85.84 -80.18 7.59
CA LYS A 378 -86.82 -80.53 6.53
C LYS A 378 -86.50 -81.88 5.89
N ASN A 379 -85.23 -82.18 5.62
CA ASN A 379 -84.78 -83.44 5.04
C ASN A 379 -84.97 -84.61 6.01
N GLU A 380 -84.65 -84.44 7.29
CA GLU A 380 -84.96 -85.40 8.36
C GLU A 380 -86.45 -85.65 8.48
N LYS A 381 -87.29 -84.60 8.40
CA LYS A 381 -88.76 -84.75 8.40
C LYS A 381 -89.25 -85.51 7.18
N LEU A 382 -88.73 -85.21 5.98
CA LEU A 382 -89.03 -85.96 4.75
C LEU A 382 -88.59 -87.42 4.87
N THR A 383 -87.38 -87.68 5.36
CA THR A 383 -86.84 -89.02 5.59
C THR A 383 -87.67 -89.78 6.63
N SER A 384 -88.11 -89.10 7.70
CA SER A 384 -89.02 -89.64 8.71
C SER A 384 -90.38 -89.99 8.11
N ILE A 385 -90.96 -89.13 7.26
CA ILE A 385 -92.19 -89.42 6.52
C ILE A 385 -92.00 -90.62 5.58
N ILE A 386 -90.90 -90.70 4.84
CA ILE A 386 -90.56 -91.84 3.96
C ILE A 386 -90.44 -93.13 4.77
N ASN A 387 -89.71 -93.12 5.89
CA ASN A 387 -89.58 -94.27 6.79
C ASN A 387 -90.91 -94.65 7.48
N GLN A 388 -91.75 -93.67 7.81
CA GLN A 388 -93.07 -93.89 8.42
C GLN A 388 -94.08 -94.43 7.40
N MET A 389 -94.04 -93.95 6.15
CA MET A 389 -94.76 -94.54 5.01
C MET A 389 -94.31 -95.97 4.74
N GLN A 390 -93.00 -96.28 4.84
CA GLN A 390 -92.49 -97.65 4.72
C GLN A 390 -92.90 -98.56 5.89
N LYS A 391 -92.99 -98.05 7.14
CA LYS A 391 -93.44 -98.83 8.33
C LYS A 391 -94.96 -99.05 8.41
N GLN A 392 -95.79 -98.25 7.76
CA GLN A 392 -97.27 -98.38 7.79
C GLN A 392 -97.85 -99.35 6.75
N GLY A 393 -97.06 -100.29 6.22
CA GLY A 393 -97.61 -101.42 5.46
C GLY A 393 -98.18 -101.06 4.09
N ARG A 394 -97.63 -100.04 3.41
CA ARG A 394 -97.65 -99.95 1.95
C ARG A 394 -96.25 -100.19 1.41
N GLY A 395 -95.84 -101.45 1.44
CA GLY A 395 -94.88 -101.92 0.45
C GLY A 395 -95.50 -101.72 -0.93
N VAL A 396 -94.79 -101.01 -1.80
CA VAL A 396 -94.98 -101.17 -3.24
C VAL A 396 -93.66 -101.76 -3.77
N PRO A 397 -93.75 -102.79 -4.62
CA PRO A 397 -92.74 -103.82 -4.79
C PRO A 397 -91.79 -103.50 -5.94
N GLY A 398 -90.77 -104.34 -6.09
CA GLY A 398 -89.83 -104.26 -7.20
C GLY A 398 -90.44 -104.57 -8.57
N GLY A 399 -89.77 -104.05 -9.59
CA GLY A 399 -89.65 -104.70 -10.90
C GLY A 399 -90.30 -103.98 -12.08
N MET A 400 -89.49 -103.83 -13.15
CA MET A 400 -89.77 -103.31 -14.52
C MET A 400 -89.65 -101.80 -14.70
N ALA A 401 -89.01 -101.24 -15.73
CA ALA A 401 -88.30 -101.73 -16.93
C ALA A 401 -87.45 -100.55 -17.46
N ASN A 402 -86.16 -100.72 -17.75
CA ASN A 402 -85.60 -100.92 -19.10
C ASN A 402 -86.15 -100.03 -20.23
N MET A 403 -85.39 -99.01 -20.63
CA MET A 403 -84.96 -98.68 -22.02
C MET A 403 -84.17 -97.37 -21.96
N ALA A 404 -82.84 -97.41 -22.17
CA ALA A 404 -82.18 -97.24 -23.46
C ALA A 404 -82.12 -95.76 -23.90
N VAL A 405 -80.93 -95.14 -23.82
CA VAL A 405 -80.27 -94.45 -24.93
C VAL A 405 -78.75 -94.56 -24.73
N GLU A 406 -78.12 -95.15 -25.74
CA GLU A 406 -76.70 -95.31 -26.07
C GLU A 406 -76.18 -94.04 -26.79
N ASN A 407 -74.86 -93.97 -27.06
CA ASN A 407 -74.12 -92.95 -27.86
C ASN A 407 -73.61 -91.70 -27.11
N THR A 408 -72.38 -91.19 -27.29
CA THR A 408 -71.22 -91.52 -28.13
C THR A 408 -70.02 -90.67 -27.64
N GLU A 409 -68.81 -91.14 -27.93
CA GLU A 409 -67.56 -90.36 -28.03
C GLU A 409 -67.71 -88.90 -28.49
N ALA A 410 -66.95 -88.00 -27.87
CA ALA A 410 -66.28 -86.89 -28.55
C ALA A 410 -65.12 -86.35 -27.70
N ASP A 411 -63.90 -86.65 -28.15
CA ASP A 411 -62.70 -85.82 -27.99
C ASP A 411 -62.87 -84.49 -28.79
N TYR A 412 -61.96 -83.52 -28.61
CA TYR A 412 -61.91 -82.09 -29.05
C TYR A 412 -62.14 -81.09 -27.91
N ILE A 413 -61.08 -80.50 -27.33
CA ILE A 413 -60.25 -79.37 -27.79
C ILE A 413 -60.95 -78.00 -27.65
N ASP A 414 -60.32 -77.19 -26.79
CA ASP A 414 -60.18 -75.72 -26.80
C ASP A 414 -61.44 -74.85 -26.68
N GLY A 415 -61.32 -73.83 -25.82
CA GLY A 415 -62.41 -72.93 -25.47
C GLY A 415 -62.17 -72.20 -24.15
N ASP A 416 -61.08 -71.46 -24.12
CA ASP A 416 -60.92 -70.25 -23.32
C ASP A 416 -62.25 -69.51 -23.12
N LEU A 417 -62.69 -69.29 -21.87
CA LEU A 417 -63.67 -68.25 -21.56
C LEU A 417 -63.56 -67.80 -20.11
N VAL A 418 -62.75 -66.75 -19.98
CA VAL A 418 -62.86 -65.57 -19.11
C VAL A 418 -62.85 -65.79 -17.60
N GLY A 419 -61.67 -65.50 -17.04
CA GLY A 419 -61.59 -64.84 -15.75
C GLY A 419 -62.47 -63.60 -15.73
N ASN A 420 -63.29 -63.48 -14.70
CA ASN A 420 -63.89 -62.20 -14.35
C ASN A 420 -62.80 -61.38 -13.64
N GLU A 421 -61.93 -60.78 -14.45
CA GLU A 421 -61.11 -59.65 -14.07
C GLU A 421 -62.07 -58.53 -13.64
N SER A 422 -62.11 -58.21 -12.34
CA SER A 422 -62.59 -56.89 -11.93
C SER A 422 -61.46 -55.92 -12.20
N ASP A 423 -61.51 -55.39 -13.41
CA ASP A 423 -60.82 -54.20 -13.89
C ASP A 423 -61.07 -53.05 -12.91
N TYR A 424 -60.06 -52.68 -12.13
CA TYR A 424 -59.95 -51.35 -11.52
C TYR A 424 -58.75 -50.69 -12.17
N GLU A 425 -59.09 -50.07 -13.30
CA GLU A 425 -58.34 -49.10 -14.07
C GLU A 425 -57.63 -48.12 -13.11
N TYR A 426 -56.31 -48.28 -12.96
CA TYR A 426 -55.46 -47.20 -12.50
C TYR A 426 -55.26 -46.30 -13.71
N GLU A 427 -55.96 -45.17 -13.75
CA GLU A 427 -55.52 -44.03 -14.54
C GLU A 427 -54.15 -43.60 -13.99
N ILE A 428 -53.11 -44.16 -14.59
CA ILE A 428 -51.79 -43.56 -14.63
C ILE A 428 -51.96 -42.41 -15.62
N GLU A 429 -52.29 -41.22 -15.10
CA GLU A 429 -52.04 -39.99 -15.85
C GLU A 429 -50.54 -39.91 -16.09
N GLU A 430 -50.21 -39.88 -17.38
CA GLU A 430 -48.89 -39.82 -17.96
C GLU A 430 -48.10 -38.63 -17.39
N ASP A 431 -46.85 -38.93 -17.03
CA ASP A 431 -45.78 -37.97 -17.01
C ASP A 431 -45.70 -37.28 -18.40
N GLU A 432 -46.11 -36.02 -18.49
CA GLU A 432 -45.49 -35.09 -19.42
C GLU A 432 -44.34 -34.40 -18.69
N GLU A 433 -43.14 -34.96 -18.90
CA GLU A 433 -41.89 -34.25 -18.73
C GLU A 433 -41.86 -33.06 -19.71
N GLU A 434 -41.90 -31.84 -19.19
CA GLU A 434 -41.29 -30.68 -19.85
C GLU A 434 -40.08 -30.30 -19.00
N GLU A 435 -38.89 -30.58 -19.55
CA GLU A 435 -37.63 -29.99 -19.13
C GLU A 435 -37.75 -28.46 -19.27
N ASP A 436 -37.46 -27.70 -18.21
CA ASP A 436 -36.87 -26.38 -18.35
C ASP A 436 -35.93 -26.11 -17.18
N ASP A 437 -34.65 -26.25 -17.53
CA ASP A 437 -33.49 -25.66 -16.89
C ASP A 437 -33.60 -24.12 -16.90
N GLU A 438 -33.07 -23.49 -15.84
CA GLU A 438 -32.52 -22.12 -15.74
C GLU A 438 -33.00 -21.37 -14.49
N GLY A 439 -32.02 -20.96 -13.67
CA GLY A 439 -32.24 -20.32 -12.38
C GLY A 439 -32.61 -18.83 -12.46
N SER A 440 -33.13 -18.32 -11.33
CA SER A 440 -33.01 -16.92 -10.87
C SER A 440 -33.66 -16.87 -9.49
N GLU A 441 -32.91 -16.62 -8.41
CA GLU A 441 -32.78 -15.29 -7.78
C GLU A 441 -34.06 -14.42 -7.84
N GLY A 442 -34.60 -14.10 -6.67
CA GLY A 442 -35.75 -13.21 -6.52
C GLY A 442 -36.33 -13.19 -5.11
N ASP A 443 -35.55 -12.68 -4.17
CA ASP A 443 -35.95 -12.23 -2.83
C ASP A 443 -37.06 -11.17 -2.96
N GLU A 444 -38.30 -11.52 -2.59
CA GLU A 444 -39.37 -10.55 -2.35
C GLU A 444 -39.62 -10.43 -0.85
N GLY A 445 -39.18 -9.29 -0.31
CA GLY A 445 -39.48 -8.83 1.03
C GLY A 445 -40.98 -8.68 1.24
N SER A 446 -41.53 -9.55 2.07
CA SER A 446 -42.85 -9.36 2.68
C SER A 446 -42.69 -8.41 3.87
N GLU A 447 -43.22 -7.20 3.73
CA GLU A 447 -43.45 -6.29 4.84
C GLU A 447 -44.34 -6.96 5.90
N GLY A 448 -43.89 -6.89 7.16
CA GLY A 448 -44.62 -7.32 8.33
C GLY A 448 -44.36 -6.34 9.46
N GLU A 449 -45.33 -5.48 9.72
CA GLU A 449 -45.41 -4.55 10.85
C GLU A 449 -45.22 -5.28 12.18
N TYR A 450 -44.25 -4.86 13.00
CA TYR A 450 -44.22 -5.15 14.44
C TYR A 450 -43.68 -3.95 15.23
N ASN A 451 -44.65 -3.22 15.79
CA ASN A 451 -44.72 -2.60 17.12
C ASN A 451 -43.48 -1.95 17.74
N GLU A 452 -43.58 -0.63 17.80
CA GLU A 452 -43.11 0.28 18.83
C GLU A 452 -43.71 -0.08 20.20
N ASP A 453 -42.90 -0.61 21.12
CA ASP A 453 -42.96 -0.37 22.59
C ASP A 453 -41.92 -1.25 23.30
N THR A 454 -40.80 -0.64 23.75
CA THR A 454 -40.13 -0.89 25.04
C THR A 454 -38.98 0.11 25.14
N GLU A 455 -39.25 1.23 25.81
CA GLU A 455 -38.22 2.07 26.40
C GLU A 455 -37.57 1.33 27.59
N GLU A 456 -36.25 1.14 27.56
CA GLU A 456 -35.46 1.06 28.80
C GLU A 456 -34.15 1.84 28.60
N GLU A 457 -33.99 2.87 29.44
CA GLU A 457 -32.80 3.73 29.54
C GLU A 457 -31.55 2.91 29.86
N ILE A 458 -30.57 2.88 28.95
CA ILE A 458 -29.25 2.32 29.23
C ILE A 458 -28.34 3.42 29.77
N HIS A 459 -28.01 3.31 31.05
CA HIS A 459 -26.95 4.06 31.71
C HIS A 459 -25.61 3.94 30.95
N PHE A 460 -25.01 5.07 30.59
CA PHE A 460 -23.63 5.14 30.11
C PHE A 460 -22.65 4.93 31.28
N ASP A 461 -22.10 3.71 31.40
CA ASP A 461 -20.89 3.46 32.17
C ASP A 461 -19.64 3.67 31.29
N GLU A 462 -18.66 4.40 31.81
CA GLU A 462 -17.36 4.63 31.16
C GLU A 462 -16.66 3.32 30.78
N PRO A 463 -15.95 3.26 29.62
CA PRO A 463 -15.33 2.04 29.14
C PRO A 463 -14.18 1.62 30.06
N ARG A 464 -14.35 0.51 30.79
CA ARG A 464 -13.28 -0.13 31.54
C ARG A 464 -12.25 -0.71 30.58
N PRO A 465 -10.93 -0.55 30.85
CA PRO A 465 -9.89 -1.14 30.02
C PRO A 465 -9.96 -2.67 30.09
N PHE A 466 -10.14 -3.31 28.93
CA PHE A 466 -10.11 -4.76 28.78
C PHE A 466 -8.66 -5.27 28.74
N GLY A 467 -8.26 -6.04 29.75
CA GLY A 467 -6.96 -6.72 29.78
C GLY A 467 -6.50 -7.05 31.21
N PRO A 468 -5.75 -8.15 31.42
CA PRO A 468 -5.22 -8.47 32.75
C PRO A 468 -4.23 -7.40 33.22
N MET A 469 -4.32 -7.00 34.50
CA MET A 469 -3.38 -6.06 35.11
C MET A 469 -1.94 -6.59 34.97
N PRO A 470 -0.98 -5.75 34.54
CA PRO A 470 0.42 -6.16 34.50
C PRO A 470 0.92 -6.46 35.92
N PRO A 471 1.79 -7.48 36.10
CA PRO A 471 2.30 -7.86 37.40
C PRO A 471 3.13 -6.72 38.03
N PRO A 472 3.12 -6.58 39.37
CA PRO A 472 3.86 -5.53 40.05
C PRO A 472 5.37 -5.66 39.79
N SER A 473 5.99 -4.56 39.39
CA SER A 473 7.44 -4.49 39.16
C SER A 473 8.20 -4.83 40.44
N LEU A 474 9.06 -5.85 40.36
CA LEU A 474 9.98 -6.22 41.45
C LEU A 474 10.92 -5.06 41.79
N PRO A 475 11.25 -4.82 43.07
CA PRO A 475 12.14 -3.74 43.46
C PRO A 475 13.57 -4.00 42.97
N ILE A 476 14.15 -3.01 42.30
CA ILE A 476 15.58 -2.99 41.97
C ILE A 476 16.36 -2.69 43.26
N PRO A 477 17.32 -3.52 43.69
CA PRO A 477 18.13 -3.25 44.87
C PRO A 477 19.19 -2.20 44.52
N GLY A 478 19.01 -0.98 45.02
CA GLY A 478 20.07 0.05 44.99
C GLY A 478 19.61 1.41 44.49
N ALA A 479 18.74 2.09 45.24
CA ALA A 479 18.67 3.55 45.24
C ALA A 479 18.19 4.06 46.61
N PRO A 480 18.76 5.16 47.13
CA PRO A 480 18.72 5.51 48.55
C PRO A 480 17.38 6.14 48.98
N THR A 481 16.99 5.81 50.20
CA THR A 481 15.82 6.33 50.90
C THR A 481 16.02 7.80 51.31
N SER A 482 15.19 8.70 50.80
CA SER A 482 15.05 10.05 51.33
C SER A 482 14.14 10.01 52.56
N ASN A 483 14.73 9.85 53.75
CA ASN A 483 14.02 10.04 55.01
C ASN A 483 13.69 11.52 55.20
N GLY A 484 12.39 11.83 55.27
CA GLY A 484 11.89 13.08 55.83
C GLY A 484 12.07 13.07 57.36
N ILE A 485 12.64 14.14 57.89
CA ILE A 485 12.56 14.48 59.32
C ILE A 485 11.87 15.84 59.41
N LYS A 486 10.76 15.82 60.14
CA LYS A 486 10.10 17.00 60.70
C LYS A 486 11.05 17.67 61.69
N HIS A 487 11.33 18.96 61.49
CA HIS A 487 11.16 20.02 62.48
C HIS A 487 11.20 21.39 61.80
#